data_AF-A0A518CB18-F1
#
_entry.id   AF-A0A518CB18-F1
#
_cell.length_a   1.000
_cell.length_b   1.000
_cell.length_c   1.000
_cell.angle_alpha   90.00
_cell.angle_beta   90.00
_cell.angle_gamma   90.00
#
_symmetry.space_group_name_H-M   'P 1'
#
loop_
_entity.id
_entity.type
_entity.pdbx_description
1 polymer ?
#
loop_
_entity_poly.entity_id
_entity_poly.type
_entity_poly.pdbx_seq_one_letter_code
_entity_poly.pdbx_strand_id
1 'polypeptide(L)'
;MPDDLIRFKCKHCKNTIKAKPKYAGKKISCPGCQQAIRVPSGEAGSGSDHKRKSEKSNNKERGDSTVILRNSPVASEAQKREGKKLGIKFKEDISARELSELIEWEKKNRAQRIKAAKNKLEAMLAELTPMEFMEEMLVRRQTGILLFVDADELGGDMENLPNCTAQIFSTDDLSESDMPAMLQHALAQLHAGQDVPQTRHQYDTGEDED
;
A
#
# COMPACT_ATOMS: atom_id res chain seq x y z
N MET A 1 18.09 31.16 -26.12
CA MET A 1 19.09 30.40 -25.36
C MET A 1 19.13 28.99 -25.95
N PRO A 2 20.23 28.53 -26.56
CA PRO A 2 20.28 27.17 -27.10
C PRO A 2 20.34 26.14 -25.96
N ASP A 3 19.43 25.16 -25.95
CA ASP A 3 19.44 24.03 -25.03
C ASP A 3 20.58 23.05 -25.37
N ASP A 4 21.69 23.11 -24.62
CA ASP A 4 22.80 22.18 -24.77
C ASP A 4 22.40 20.76 -24.32
N LEU A 5 22.01 19.90 -25.27
CA LEU A 5 21.66 18.51 -25.01
C LEU A 5 22.89 17.59 -25.17
N ILE A 6 23.20 16.80 -24.14
CA ILE A 6 24.24 15.77 -24.18
C ILE A 6 23.71 14.58 -25.00
N ARG A 7 24.39 14.24 -26.09
CA ARG A 7 24.03 13.09 -26.94
C ARG A 7 25.05 11.97 -26.76
N PHE A 8 24.58 10.79 -26.37
CA PHE A 8 25.43 9.61 -26.18
C PHE A 8 24.68 8.32 -26.50
N LYS A 9 25.41 7.23 -26.74
CA LYS A 9 24.82 5.93 -27.08
C LYS A 9 24.66 5.05 -25.83
N CYS A 10 23.56 4.31 -25.76
CA CYS A 10 23.34 3.31 -24.73
C CYS A 10 24.37 2.16 -24.86
N LYS A 11 24.96 1.73 -23.74
CA LYS A 11 25.90 0.59 -23.74
C LYS A 11 25.22 -0.77 -24.00
N HIS A 12 23.90 -0.86 -23.80
CA HIS A 12 23.14 -2.11 -23.93
C HIS A 12 22.49 -2.25 -25.30
N CYS A 13 21.71 -1.26 -25.74
CA CYS A 13 20.96 -1.33 -26.99
C CYS A 13 21.51 -0.44 -28.11
N LYS A 14 22.61 0.29 -27.87
CA LYS A 14 23.24 1.21 -28.83
C LYS A 14 22.37 2.37 -29.33
N ASN A 15 21.15 2.53 -28.80
CA ASN A 15 20.29 3.69 -29.12
C ASN A 15 20.95 5.00 -28.72
N THR A 16 20.75 6.03 -29.55
CA THR A 16 21.23 7.39 -29.28
C THR A 16 20.26 8.11 -28.36
N ILE A 17 20.75 8.56 -27.21
CA ILE A 17 19.98 9.18 -26.14
C ILE A 17 20.39 10.64 -26.05
N LYS A 18 19.40 11.51 -25.91
CA LYS A 18 19.57 12.94 -25.69
C LYS A 18 19.20 13.24 -24.23
N ALA A 19 20.14 13.68 -23.42
CA ALA A 19 19.92 14.02 -22.02
C ALA A 19 20.23 15.50 -21.77
N LYS A 20 19.43 16.13 -20.90
CA LYS A 20 19.74 17.48 -20.41
C LYS A 20 21.00 17.44 -19.53
N PRO A 21 21.80 18.52 -19.48
CA PRO A 21 23.05 18.56 -18.73
C PRO A 21 22.81 18.48 -17.21
N LYS A 22 21.60 18.84 -16.74
CA LYS A 22 21.14 18.59 -15.34
C LYS A 22 21.17 17.11 -14.93
N TYR A 23 21.22 16.19 -15.88
CA TYR A 23 21.32 14.75 -15.65
C TYR A 23 22.72 14.19 -15.88
N ALA A 24 23.71 15.03 -16.22
CA ALA A 24 25.10 14.62 -16.34
C ALA A 24 25.59 13.95 -15.04
N GLY A 25 26.23 12.78 -15.16
CA GLY A 25 26.69 11.98 -14.02
C GLY A 25 25.60 11.18 -13.28
N LYS A 26 24.31 11.43 -13.55
CA LYS A 26 23.19 10.71 -12.93
C LYS A 26 22.87 9.41 -13.66
N LYS A 27 22.25 8.48 -12.92
CA LYS A 27 21.68 7.25 -13.48
C LYS A 27 20.26 7.55 -13.99
N ILE A 28 20.00 7.22 -15.24
CA ILE A 28 18.68 7.33 -15.88
C ILE A 28 18.33 6.00 -16.55
N SER A 29 17.05 5.74 -16.78
CA SER A 29 16.62 4.58 -17.55
C SER A 29 16.72 4.86 -19.05
N CYS A 30 17.25 3.91 -19.81
CA CYS A 30 17.31 4.01 -21.26
C CYS A 30 15.89 3.95 -21.88
N PRO A 31 15.48 4.87 -22.76
CA PRO A 31 14.16 4.79 -23.39
C PRO A 31 14.01 3.63 -24.38
N GLY A 32 15.11 3.05 -24.86
CA GLY A 32 15.08 1.93 -25.81
C GLY A 32 15.04 0.54 -25.17
N CYS A 33 15.78 0.33 -24.07
CA CYS A 33 15.89 -0.98 -23.42
C CYS A 33 15.57 -0.96 -21.93
N GLN A 34 15.17 0.18 -21.38
CA GLN A 34 14.79 0.40 -19.97
C GLN A 34 15.88 0.14 -18.93
N GLN A 35 17.07 -0.29 -19.36
CA GLN A 35 18.22 -0.52 -18.49
C GLN A 35 18.76 0.79 -17.89
N ALA A 36 19.18 0.74 -16.64
CA ALA A 36 19.82 1.86 -15.95
C ALA A 36 21.20 2.17 -16.55
N ILE A 37 21.36 3.38 -17.08
CA ILE A 37 22.57 3.88 -17.71
C ILE A 37 23.03 5.17 -17.00
N ARG A 38 24.35 5.42 -16.99
CA ARG A 38 24.89 6.69 -16.50
C ARG A 38 25.07 7.66 -17.66
N VAL A 39 24.58 8.88 -17.51
CA VAL A 39 24.83 9.97 -18.46
C VAL A 39 26.30 10.39 -18.32
N PRO A 40 27.09 10.38 -19.41
CA PRO A 40 28.46 10.87 -19.36
C PRO A 40 28.44 12.37 -19.05
N SER A 41 29.16 12.77 -18.00
CA SER A 41 29.47 14.17 -17.71
C SER A 41 30.81 14.45 -18.35
N GLY A 42 30.81 14.81 -19.63
CA GLY A 42 32.03 15.05 -20.38
C GLY A 42 31.83 16.22 -21.32
N GLU A 43 32.49 17.33 -21.00
CA GLU A 43 32.93 18.31 -21.98
C GLU A 43 33.56 17.56 -23.16
N ALA A 44 33.19 17.94 -24.37
CA ALA A 44 33.44 17.14 -25.56
C ALA A 44 34.91 16.77 -25.77
N GLY A 45 35.15 15.50 -26.13
CA GLY A 45 36.14 15.19 -27.16
C GLY A 45 37.25 14.18 -26.82
N SER A 46 37.24 13.10 -27.61
CA SER A 46 38.38 12.31 -28.08
C SER A 46 39.09 11.37 -27.11
N GLY A 47 39.25 10.12 -27.56
CA GLY A 47 39.96 9.08 -26.85
C GLY A 47 41.47 9.13 -27.04
N SER A 48 42.15 8.35 -26.20
CA SER A 48 43.36 7.61 -26.56
C SER A 48 43.62 6.56 -25.49
N ASP A 49 43.53 5.31 -25.95
CA ASP A 49 44.25 4.14 -25.50
C ASP A 49 45.58 4.47 -24.79
N HIS A 50 45.78 3.99 -23.55
CA HIS A 50 47.10 3.69 -22.99
C HIS A 50 47.00 2.50 -22.01
N LYS A 51 47.20 1.32 -22.59
CA LYS A 51 47.62 0.08 -21.93
C LYS A 51 48.83 0.32 -21.00
N ARG A 52 48.70 0.02 -19.71
CA ARG A 52 49.81 -0.51 -18.89
C ARG A 52 49.29 -1.55 -17.89
N LYS A 53 49.63 -2.81 -18.17
CA LYS A 53 49.65 -3.91 -17.20
C LYS A 53 50.59 -3.55 -16.05
N SER A 54 50.17 -3.83 -14.83
CA SER A 54 51.06 -4.38 -13.79
C SER A 54 50.21 -5.11 -12.76
N GLU A 55 50.21 -6.43 -12.87
CA GLU A 55 49.92 -7.33 -11.78
C GLU A 55 50.76 -6.97 -10.55
N LYS A 56 50.10 -6.74 -9.42
CA LYS A 56 50.54 -7.20 -8.10
C LYS A 56 49.36 -7.18 -7.14
N SER A 57 48.82 -8.38 -6.96
CA SER A 57 48.44 -8.97 -5.69
C SER A 57 48.69 -8.07 -4.48
N ASN A 58 47.61 -7.60 -3.87
CA ASN A 58 47.44 -7.82 -2.44
C ASN A 58 45.97 -7.66 -2.07
N ASN A 59 45.37 -8.83 -1.81
CA ASN A 59 44.18 -8.98 -1.02
C ASN A 59 44.40 -8.26 0.31
N LYS A 60 43.69 -7.15 0.53
CA LYS A 60 43.55 -6.55 1.86
C LYS A 60 42.13 -6.02 1.96
N GLU A 61 41.26 -6.95 2.31
CA GLU A 61 39.95 -6.75 2.92
C GLU A 61 40.00 -5.47 3.75
N ARG A 62 39.38 -4.41 3.23
CA ARG A 62 39.02 -3.26 4.05
C ARG A 62 37.89 -3.76 4.92
N GLY A 63 38.24 -4.00 6.18
CA GLY A 63 37.32 -4.39 7.25
C GLY A 63 36.08 -3.52 7.21
N ASP A 64 35.06 -4.07 6.57
CA ASP A 64 33.71 -4.04 7.09
C ASP A 64 33.85 -4.55 8.53
N SER A 65 33.86 -3.64 9.48
CA SER A 65 33.66 -3.97 10.89
C SER A 65 32.19 -4.38 11.09
N THR A 66 31.71 -5.34 10.29
CA THR A 66 30.79 -6.34 10.79
C THR A 66 31.57 -7.10 11.84
N VAL A 67 31.43 -6.64 13.07
CA VAL A 67 31.67 -7.46 14.25
C VAL A 67 30.86 -8.72 14.01
N ILE A 68 31.52 -9.76 13.50
CA ILE A 68 30.96 -11.08 13.39
C ILE A 68 30.73 -11.52 14.84
N LEU A 69 29.52 -11.27 15.36
CA LEU A 69 28.98 -12.05 16.47
C LEU A 69 28.79 -13.47 15.90
N ARG A 70 29.88 -14.23 15.87
CA ARG A 70 29.99 -15.62 15.43
C ARG A 70 29.15 -16.59 16.29
N ASN A 71 28.43 -16.06 17.27
CA ASN A 71 27.62 -16.80 18.23
C ASN A 71 26.18 -16.28 18.31
N SER A 72 25.62 -15.67 17.25
CA SER A 72 24.17 -15.41 17.25
C SER A 72 23.45 -16.75 17.10
N PRO A 73 22.63 -17.16 18.08
CA PRO A 73 21.97 -18.45 18.03
C PRO A 73 21.03 -18.50 16.81
N VAL A 74 20.94 -19.68 16.19
CA VAL A 74 19.92 -19.94 15.17
C VAL A 74 18.54 -19.67 15.77
N ALA A 75 17.64 -19.10 14.97
CA ALA A 75 16.30 -18.76 15.44
C ALA A 75 15.58 -19.98 16.03
N SER A 76 14.94 -19.76 17.18
CA SER A 76 14.15 -20.80 17.83
C SER A 76 12.96 -21.22 16.96
N GLU A 77 12.50 -22.46 17.10
CA GLU A 77 11.31 -22.96 16.41
C GLU A 77 10.06 -22.09 16.69
N ALA A 78 9.98 -21.48 17.87
CA ALA A 78 8.91 -20.53 18.21
C ALA A 78 8.97 -19.26 17.33
N GLN A 79 10.16 -18.65 17.19
CA GLN A 79 10.36 -17.49 16.32
C GLN A 79 10.08 -17.85 14.85
N LYS A 80 10.54 -19.03 14.40
CA LYS A 80 10.27 -19.53 13.05
C LYS A 80 8.78 -19.71 12.78
N ARG A 81 8.02 -20.26 13.74
CA ARG A 81 6.55 -20.39 13.63
C ARG A 81 5.88 -19.02 13.55
N GLU A 82 6.33 -18.06 14.34
CA GLU A 82 5.78 -16.70 14.33
C GLU A 82 6.03 -15.97 13.00
N GLY A 83 7.25 -16.05 12.47
CA GLY A 83 7.56 -15.51 11.14
C GLY A 83 6.71 -16.15 10.04
N LYS A 84 6.51 -17.47 10.09
CA LYS A 84 5.62 -18.19 9.13
C LYS A 84 4.17 -17.75 9.24
N LYS A 85 3.64 -17.52 10.46
CA LYS A 85 2.28 -16.99 10.67
C LYS A 85 2.08 -15.62 10.03
N LEU A 86 3.14 -14.82 9.97
CA LEU A 86 3.14 -13.52 9.31
C LEU A 86 3.45 -13.60 7.80
N GLY A 87 3.64 -14.81 7.24
CA GLY A 87 3.93 -15.02 5.83
C GLY A 87 5.37 -14.71 5.42
N ILE A 88 6.27 -14.52 6.38
CA ILE A 88 7.67 -14.16 6.14
C ILE A 88 8.43 -15.39 5.63
N LYS A 89 9.10 -15.27 4.48
CA LYS A 89 9.95 -16.32 3.90
C LYS A 89 11.40 -16.11 4.38
N PHE A 90 11.96 -17.10 5.05
CA PHE A 90 13.34 -17.08 5.55
C PHE A 90 14.02 -18.45 5.38
N LYS A 91 15.36 -18.48 5.43
CA LYS A 91 16.17 -19.71 5.33
C LYS A 91 16.21 -20.46 6.67
N GLU A 92 16.49 -21.76 6.64
CA GLU A 92 16.48 -22.61 7.85
C GLU A 92 17.54 -22.24 8.89
N ASP A 93 18.65 -21.65 8.43
CA ASP A 93 19.82 -21.23 9.21
C ASP A 93 19.77 -19.76 9.66
N ILE A 94 18.62 -19.08 9.52
CA ILE A 94 18.48 -17.67 9.91
C ILE A 94 18.78 -17.46 11.41
N SER A 95 19.50 -16.37 11.72
CA SER A 95 19.78 -16.02 13.11
C SER A 95 18.52 -15.56 13.85
N ALA A 96 18.49 -15.79 15.17
CA ALA A 96 17.39 -15.35 16.02
C ALA A 96 17.15 -13.84 15.93
N ARG A 97 18.23 -13.07 15.81
CA ARG A 97 18.16 -11.61 15.72
C ARG A 97 17.56 -11.14 14.40
N GLU A 98 18.04 -11.66 13.27
CA GLU A 98 17.53 -11.27 11.94
C GLU A 98 16.04 -11.65 11.81
N LEU A 99 15.64 -12.82 12.29
CA LEU A 99 14.24 -13.23 12.22
C LEU A 99 13.34 -12.36 13.11
N SER A 100 13.79 -12.00 14.31
CA SER A 100 13.06 -11.07 15.17
C SER A 100 12.91 -9.67 14.56
N GLU A 101 13.96 -9.15 13.93
CA GLU A 101 13.91 -7.86 13.22
C GLU A 101 12.90 -7.90 12.06
N LEU A 102 12.85 -9.01 11.29
CA LEU A 102 11.86 -9.20 10.23
C LEU A 102 10.42 -9.29 10.77
N ILE A 103 10.20 -10.03 11.86
CA ILE A 103 8.89 -10.15 12.52
C ILE A 103 8.41 -8.80 13.01
N GLU A 104 9.27 -8.04 13.70
CA GLU A 104 8.92 -6.74 14.23
C GLU A 104 8.63 -5.74 13.10
N TRP A 105 9.43 -5.77 12.03
CA TRP A 105 9.20 -4.96 10.85
C TRP A 105 7.85 -5.28 10.19
N GLU A 106 7.53 -6.55 9.98
CA GLU A 106 6.26 -6.96 9.34
C GLU A 106 5.05 -6.57 10.20
N LYS A 107 5.15 -6.74 11.53
CA LYS A 107 4.10 -6.29 12.47
C LYS A 107 3.87 -4.78 12.38
N LYS A 108 4.94 -3.99 12.40
CA LYS A 108 4.85 -2.52 12.28
C LYS A 108 4.28 -2.11 10.93
N ASN A 109 4.72 -2.75 9.85
CA ASN A 109 4.25 -2.44 8.50
C ASN A 109 2.77 -2.80 8.32
N ARG A 110 2.33 -3.98 8.79
CA ARG A 110 0.92 -4.38 8.80
C ARG A 110 0.06 -3.42 9.62
N ALA A 111 0.51 -3.02 10.81
CA ALA A 111 -0.18 -2.05 11.64
C ALA A 111 -0.29 -0.68 10.95
N GLN A 112 0.79 -0.21 10.31
CA GLN A 112 0.77 1.01 9.52
C GLN A 112 -0.20 0.95 8.34
N ARG A 113 -0.25 -0.18 7.62
CA ARG A 113 -1.21 -0.39 6.52
C ARG A 113 -2.66 -0.36 7.00
N ILE A 114 -2.95 -1.01 8.12
CA ILE A 114 -4.29 -0.98 8.74
C ILE A 114 -4.66 0.44 9.17
N LYS A 115 -3.74 1.15 9.85
CA LYS A 115 -3.95 2.55 10.24
C LYS A 115 -4.17 3.45 9.03
N ALA A 116 -3.39 3.29 7.97
CA ALA A 116 -3.56 4.05 6.74
C ALA A 116 -4.91 3.78 6.07
N ALA A 117 -5.36 2.52 6.05
CA ALA A 117 -6.68 2.16 5.54
C ALA A 117 -7.81 2.77 6.39
N LYS A 118 -7.69 2.73 7.72
CA LYS A 118 -8.65 3.35 8.64
C LYS A 118 -8.73 4.86 8.44
N ASN A 119 -7.58 5.54 8.42
CA ASN A 119 -7.52 6.98 8.19
C ASN A 119 -8.07 7.36 6.81
N LYS A 120 -7.83 6.53 5.78
CA LYS A 120 -8.41 6.74 4.45
C LYS A 120 -9.93 6.60 4.48
N LEU A 121 -10.46 5.60 5.19
CA LEU A 121 -11.90 5.42 5.35
C LEU A 121 -12.52 6.59 6.12
N GLU A 122 -11.90 7.01 7.23
CA GLU A 122 -12.33 8.20 7.99
C GLU A 122 -12.32 9.46 7.13
N ALA A 123 -11.28 9.66 6.30
CA ALA A 123 -11.24 10.79 5.36
C ALA A 123 -12.33 10.72 4.29
N MET A 124 -12.57 9.53 3.72
CA MET A 124 -13.67 9.34 2.77
C MET A 124 -15.02 9.62 3.40
N LEU A 125 -15.26 9.17 4.64
CA LEU A 125 -16.51 9.43 5.36
C LEU A 125 -16.65 10.89 5.78
N ALA A 126 -15.54 11.61 6.01
CA ALA A 126 -15.57 13.03 6.32
C ALA A 126 -15.88 13.92 5.11
N GLU A 127 -15.52 13.46 3.91
CA GLU A 127 -15.78 14.19 2.65
C GLU A 127 -17.12 13.81 2.01
N LEU A 128 -17.66 12.64 2.32
CA LEU A 128 -18.92 12.17 1.75
C LEU A 128 -20.09 12.92 2.37
N THR A 129 -20.69 13.82 1.60
CA THR A 129 -21.93 14.47 2.02
C THR A 129 -23.07 13.44 2.10
N PRO A 130 -24.10 13.68 2.92
CA PRO A 130 -25.27 12.81 2.98
C PRO A 130 -25.88 12.57 1.60
N MET A 131 -25.88 13.57 0.71
CA MET A 131 -26.38 13.41 -0.67
C MET A 131 -25.51 12.49 -1.52
N GLU A 132 -24.19 12.63 -1.49
CA GLU A 132 -23.29 11.75 -2.26
C GLU A 132 -23.35 10.30 -1.79
N PHE A 133 -23.49 10.07 -0.47
CA PHE A 133 -23.74 8.73 0.07
C PHE A 133 -25.02 8.12 -0.51
N MET A 134 -26.09 8.92 -0.55
CA MET A 134 -27.40 8.48 -1.02
C MET A 134 -27.42 8.23 -2.53
N GLU A 135 -26.75 9.08 -3.32
CA GLU A 135 -26.56 8.87 -4.77
C GLU A 135 -25.79 7.56 -5.04
N GLU A 136 -24.72 7.30 -4.30
CA GLU A 136 -23.93 6.07 -4.45
C GLU A 136 -24.75 4.81 -4.10
N MET A 137 -25.59 4.88 -3.07
CA MET A 137 -26.51 3.78 -2.72
C MET A 137 -27.55 3.52 -3.80
N LEU A 138 -28.13 4.58 -4.38
CA LEU A 138 -29.06 4.48 -5.51
C LEU A 138 -28.38 3.85 -6.74
N VAL A 139 -27.17 4.27 -7.09
CA VAL A 139 -26.38 3.70 -8.20
C VAL A 139 -26.12 2.21 -7.99
N ARG A 140 -25.84 1.81 -6.74
CA ARG A 140 -25.58 0.42 -6.36
C ARG A 140 -26.83 -0.43 -6.17
N ARG A 141 -28.04 0.15 -6.32
CA ARG A 141 -29.33 -0.49 -6.01
C ARG A 141 -29.36 -1.06 -4.59
N GLN A 142 -28.75 -0.36 -3.66
CA GLN A 142 -28.78 -0.69 -2.24
C GLN A 142 -29.73 0.26 -1.53
N THR A 143 -30.50 -0.28 -0.59
CA THR A 143 -31.34 0.52 0.30
C THR A 143 -30.52 0.85 1.55
N GLY A 144 -30.53 2.11 1.96
CA GLY A 144 -29.65 2.61 3.02
C GLY A 144 -30.34 3.65 3.89
N ILE A 145 -30.04 3.59 5.19
CA ILE A 145 -30.46 4.59 6.17
C ILE A 145 -29.21 5.24 6.74
N LEU A 146 -29.16 6.57 6.71
CA LEU A 146 -28.09 7.36 7.31
C LEU A 146 -28.66 8.16 8.48
N LEU A 147 -28.06 7.98 9.66
CA LEU A 147 -28.47 8.61 10.90
C LEU A 147 -27.37 9.55 11.38
N PHE A 148 -27.68 10.84 11.56
CA PHE A 148 -26.80 11.79 12.23
C PHE A 148 -27.39 12.15 13.58
N VAL A 149 -26.54 12.08 14.61
CA VAL A 149 -26.87 12.48 15.97
C VAL A 149 -25.88 13.55 16.38
N ASP A 150 -26.35 14.61 17.01
CA ASP A 150 -25.48 15.67 17.52
C ASP A 150 -24.57 15.10 18.63
N ALA A 151 -23.26 15.29 18.47
CA ALA A 151 -22.28 14.77 19.41
C ALA A 151 -22.34 15.49 20.77
N ASP A 152 -22.71 16.77 20.79
CA ASP A 152 -22.85 17.55 22.02
C ASP A 152 -24.09 17.11 22.82
N GLU A 153 -25.17 16.71 22.13
CA GLU A 153 -26.35 16.13 22.76
C GLU A 153 -26.09 14.71 23.28
N LEU A 154 -25.30 13.91 22.55
CA LEU A 154 -24.97 12.54 22.96
C LEU A 154 -24.10 12.51 24.23
N GLY A 155 -23.27 13.53 24.47
CA GLY A 155 -22.47 13.65 25.69
C GLY A 155 -21.49 12.49 25.95
N GLY A 156 -21.24 11.65 24.94
CA GLY A 156 -20.44 10.43 25.05
C GLY A 156 -21.13 9.25 25.75
N ASP A 157 -22.40 9.38 26.13
CA ASP A 157 -23.17 8.33 26.78
C ASP A 157 -24.21 7.75 25.81
N MET A 158 -24.03 6.48 25.43
CA MET A 158 -24.97 5.79 24.56
C MET A 158 -26.36 5.59 25.21
N GLU A 159 -26.46 5.68 26.54
CA GLU A 159 -27.76 5.64 27.24
C GLU A 159 -28.58 6.92 27.00
N ASN A 160 -27.94 8.02 26.60
CA ASN A 160 -28.61 9.28 26.28
C ASN A 160 -29.11 9.36 24.82
N LEU A 161 -28.77 8.37 23.99
CA LEU A 161 -29.17 8.30 22.58
C LEU A 161 -30.69 8.50 22.34
N PRO A 162 -31.61 7.96 23.17
CA PRO A 162 -33.06 8.16 22.98
C PRO A 162 -33.51 9.62 23.13
N ASN A 163 -32.72 10.45 23.80
CA ASN A 163 -33.02 11.86 24.05
C ASN A 163 -32.36 12.78 23.01
N CYS A 164 -31.53 12.24 22.12
CA CYS A 164 -30.83 13.02 21.12
C CYS A 164 -31.69 13.23 19.87
N THR A 165 -31.57 14.41 19.28
CA THR A 165 -32.23 14.72 18.02
C THR A 165 -31.47 14.06 16.88
N ALA A 166 -32.14 13.16 16.14
CA ALA A 166 -31.54 12.47 15.01
C ALA A 166 -32.05 13.02 13.67
N GLN A 167 -31.14 13.30 12.75
CA GLN A 167 -31.49 13.52 11.34
C GLN A 167 -31.40 12.19 10.59
N ILE A 168 -32.49 11.81 9.93
CA ILE A 168 -32.64 10.54 9.23
C ILE A 168 -32.72 10.82 7.73
N PHE A 169 -31.87 10.14 6.96
CA PHE A 169 -31.93 10.11 5.51
C PHE A 169 -32.15 8.65 5.06
N SER A 170 -33.06 8.44 4.11
CA SER A 170 -33.37 7.12 3.55
C SER A 170 -33.42 7.18 2.02
N THR A 171 -32.85 6.17 1.37
CA THR A 171 -32.87 6.02 -0.11
C THR A 171 -34.26 5.76 -0.68
N ASP A 172 -35.16 5.24 0.15
CA ASP A 172 -36.54 4.92 -0.21
C ASP A 172 -37.52 5.60 0.75
N ASP A 173 -38.76 5.77 0.30
CA ASP A 173 -39.87 6.19 1.15
C ASP A 173 -40.20 5.06 2.15
N LEU A 174 -39.43 5.01 3.24
CA LEU A 174 -39.68 4.08 4.34
C LEU A 174 -40.87 4.56 5.15
N SER A 175 -41.90 3.74 5.26
CA SER A 175 -43.02 4.07 6.14
C SER A 175 -42.60 3.99 7.61
N GLU A 176 -43.32 4.68 8.50
CA GLU A 176 -43.09 4.61 9.95
C GLU A 176 -43.16 3.17 10.49
N SER A 177 -43.87 2.26 9.79
CA SER A 177 -43.92 0.84 10.14
C SER A 177 -42.71 0.03 9.68
N ASP A 178 -42.00 0.45 8.63
CA ASP A 178 -40.88 -0.31 8.05
C ASP A 178 -39.58 -0.09 8.81
N MET A 179 -39.39 1.12 9.35
CA MET A 179 -38.18 1.52 10.07
C MET A 179 -37.86 0.62 11.27
N PRO A 180 -38.81 0.34 12.20
CA PRO A 180 -38.53 -0.52 13.35
C PRO A 180 -38.19 -1.96 12.93
N ALA A 181 -38.86 -2.50 11.91
CA ALA A 181 -38.63 -3.84 11.42
C ALA A 181 -37.23 -3.99 10.79
N MET A 182 -36.80 -2.99 10.01
CA MET A 182 -35.46 -2.94 9.42
C MET A 182 -34.36 -2.81 10.47
N LEU A 183 -34.51 -1.89 11.42
CA LEU A 183 -33.57 -1.69 12.53
C LEU A 183 -33.43 -2.97 13.36
N GLN A 184 -34.55 -3.63 13.66
CA GLN A 184 -34.55 -4.87 14.42
C GLN A 184 -33.87 -6.02 13.66
N HIS A 185 -34.07 -6.10 12.34
CA HIS A 185 -33.35 -7.06 11.48
C HIS A 185 -31.84 -6.78 11.45
N ALA A 186 -31.43 -5.53 11.29
CA ALA A 186 -30.02 -5.13 11.29
C ALA A 186 -29.32 -5.40 12.63
N LEU A 187 -29.98 -5.07 13.75
CA LEU A 187 -29.48 -5.36 15.09
C LEU A 187 -29.36 -6.86 15.34
N ALA A 188 -30.31 -7.66 14.85
CA ALA A 188 -30.23 -9.11 14.93
C ALA A 188 -28.99 -9.66 14.19
N GLN A 189 -28.66 -9.12 13.02
CA GLN A 189 -27.45 -9.51 12.27
C GLN A 189 -26.16 -9.08 12.99
N LEU A 190 -26.13 -7.90 13.60
CA LEU A 190 -24.97 -7.41 14.35
C LEU A 190 -24.71 -8.22 15.63
N HIS A 191 -25.78 -8.56 16.37
CA HIS A 191 -25.68 -9.39 17.57
C HIS A 191 -25.34 -10.86 17.25
N ALA A 192 -25.66 -11.34 16.04
CA ALA A 192 -25.35 -12.70 15.61
C ALA A 192 -23.85 -12.96 15.34
N GLY A 193 -23.01 -11.92 15.24
CA GLY A 193 -21.56 -12.03 15.40
C GLY A 193 -20.83 -13.07 14.53
N GLN A 194 -21.38 -13.52 13.39
CA GLN A 194 -20.72 -14.47 12.49
C GLN A 194 -20.92 -14.05 11.04
N ASP A 195 -19.78 -13.84 10.37
CA ASP A 195 -19.56 -13.74 8.93
C ASP A 195 -20.76 -13.23 8.11
N VAL A 196 -20.78 -11.93 7.82
CA VAL A 196 -21.51 -11.44 6.64
C VAL A 196 -20.85 -12.10 5.43
N PRO A 197 -21.50 -13.05 4.74
CA PRO A 197 -20.92 -13.59 3.53
C PRO A 197 -20.82 -12.43 2.55
N GLN A 198 -19.61 -12.16 2.05
CA GLN A 198 -19.47 -11.32 0.88
C GLN A 198 -20.25 -11.99 -0.24
N THR A 199 -21.48 -11.54 -0.48
CA THR A 199 -22.27 -11.93 -1.64
C THR A 199 -21.54 -11.38 -2.85
N ARG A 200 -20.69 -12.22 -3.43
CA ARG A 200 -20.16 -12.06 -4.77
C ARG A 200 -21.37 -12.12 -5.69
N HIS A 201 -21.94 -10.97 -6.01
CA HIS A 201 -22.94 -10.84 -7.07
C HIS A 201 -22.28 -11.30 -8.37
N GLN A 202 -22.56 -12.56 -8.74
CA GLN A 202 -22.38 -13.05 -10.07
C GLN A 202 -23.54 -12.45 -10.86
N TYR A 203 -23.24 -11.45 -11.69
CA TYR A 203 -24.21 -10.95 -12.65
C TYR A 203 -24.45 -12.09 -13.63
N ASP A 204 -25.60 -12.73 -13.49
CA ASP A 204 -26.17 -13.58 -14.52
C ASP A 204 -26.65 -12.64 -15.62
N THR A 205 -25.79 -12.37 -16.58
CA THR A 205 -26.21 -11.79 -17.86
C THR A 205 -27.05 -12.85 -18.53
N GLY A 206 -28.37 -12.75 -18.36
CA GLY A 206 -29.32 -13.52 -19.15
C GLY A 206 -29.03 -13.27 -20.62
N GLU A 207 -28.46 -14.29 -21.27
CA GLU A 207 -28.48 -14.41 -22.71
C GLU A 207 -29.91 -14.79 -23.09
N ASP A 208 -30.66 -13.80 -23.55
CA ASP A 208 -31.79 -14.02 -24.45
C ASP A 208 -31.23 -14.67 -25.72
N GLU A 209 -31.58 -15.93 -25.99
CA GLU A 209 -31.51 -16.50 -27.35
C GLU A 209 -32.78 -17.32 -27.63
N ASP A 210 -33.61 -16.71 -28.49
CA ASP A 210 -34.52 -17.21 -29.54
C ASP A 210 -35.26 -18.56 -29.39
#